data_AF-A0AAJ1L5V6-F1
#
_entry.id   AF-A0AAJ1L5V6-F1
#
_cell.length_a   1.000
_cell.length_b   1.000
_cell.length_c   1.000
_cell.angle_alpha   90.00
_cell.angle_beta   90.00
_cell.angle_gamma   90.00
#
_symmetry.space_group_name_H-M   'P 1'
#
loop_
_entity.id
_entity.type
_entity.pdbx_description
1 polymer ?
#
loop_
_entity_poly.entity_id
_entity_poly.type
_entity_poly.pdbx_seq_one_letter_code
_entity_poly.pdbx_strand_id
1 'polypeptide(L)'
;MKKILFPFLLFGLISLHACVSINNDYEGYWVLEKSRYNEGGYGPLNLYEKAQKDPTMIHYSNGSISEGKRMVYVAFGKKYKNDKITVKEVQDEKDTSVIVLHIEKDKGQDENPVLYIGAPKLRNTIKIVDEDGKKIFEMKKDESVTSQQ
;
A
#
# COMPACT_ATOMS: atom_id res chain seq x y z
N MET A 1 -25.16 -25.84 -66.76
CA MET A 1 -25.53 -26.28 -65.39
C MET A 1 -24.25 -26.43 -64.58
N LYS A 2 -24.03 -25.54 -63.60
CA LYS A 2 -22.85 -25.43 -62.73
C LYS A 2 -22.92 -26.52 -61.64
N LYS A 3 -21.83 -27.23 -61.36
CA LYS A 3 -21.63 -27.95 -60.10
C LYS A 3 -20.30 -27.48 -59.51
N ILE A 4 -20.39 -26.57 -58.54
CA ILE A 4 -19.25 -26.03 -57.81
C ILE A 4 -19.10 -26.89 -56.55
N LEU A 5 -17.91 -27.44 -56.38
CA LEU A 5 -17.43 -28.11 -55.17
C LEU A 5 -17.36 -27.11 -54.01
N PHE A 6 -18.00 -27.42 -52.89
CA PHE A 6 -17.81 -26.72 -51.62
C PHE A 6 -16.84 -27.53 -50.75
N PRO A 7 -15.61 -27.05 -50.47
CA PRO A 7 -14.88 -27.51 -49.32
C PRO A 7 -15.35 -26.70 -48.09
N PHE A 8 -15.79 -27.43 -47.07
CA PHE A 8 -16.18 -26.93 -45.75
C PHE A 8 -15.00 -26.14 -45.14
N LEU A 9 -15.18 -24.83 -45.00
CA LEU A 9 -14.19 -23.94 -44.42
C LEU A 9 -14.31 -24.02 -42.88
N LEU A 10 -13.36 -24.72 -42.28
CA LEU A 10 -13.21 -24.91 -40.84
C LEU A 10 -12.83 -23.56 -40.21
N PHE A 11 -13.82 -22.80 -39.73
CA PHE A 11 -13.58 -21.60 -38.92
C PHE A 11 -13.17 -22.03 -37.52
N GLY A 12 -11.86 -22.14 -37.30
CA GLY A 12 -11.27 -22.19 -35.97
C GLY A 12 -11.47 -20.84 -35.28
N LEU A 13 -12.45 -20.76 -34.37
CA LEU A 13 -12.54 -19.67 -33.41
C LEU A 13 -11.43 -19.86 -32.38
N ILE A 14 -10.26 -19.30 -32.66
CA ILE A 14 -9.22 -19.12 -31.66
C ILE A 14 -9.71 -17.98 -30.76
N SER A 15 -10.40 -18.33 -29.67
CA SER A 15 -10.67 -17.39 -28.60
C SER A 15 -9.32 -16.97 -28.02
N LEU A 16 -8.84 -15.78 -28.38
CA LEU A 16 -7.82 -15.08 -27.60
C LEU A 16 -8.42 -14.83 -26.21
N HIS A 17 -8.19 -15.75 -25.29
CA HIS A 17 -8.18 -15.40 -23.89
C HIS A 17 -6.96 -14.50 -23.74
N ALA A 18 -7.20 -13.18 -23.80
CA ALA A 18 -6.26 -12.24 -23.25
C ALA A 18 -6.06 -12.65 -21.80
N CYS A 19 -4.98 -13.37 -21.52
CA CYS A 19 -4.40 -13.39 -20.19
C CYS A 19 -4.07 -11.94 -19.90
N VAL A 20 -5.00 -11.23 -19.25
CA VAL A 20 -4.67 -10.03 -18.51
C VAL A 20 -3.77 -10.54 -17.40
N SER A 21 -2.47 -10.63 -17.70
CA SER A 21 -1.46 -10.69 -16.68
C SER A 21 -1.69 -9.45 -15.84
N ILE A 22 -2.28 -9.64 -14.66
CA ILE A 22 -2.23 -8.65 -13.59
C ILE A 22 -0.75 -8.62 -13.23
N ASN A 23 0.03 -7.83 -13.97
CA ASN A 23 1.38 -7.50 -13.58
C ASN A 23 1.21 -6.79 -12.25
N ASN A 24 1.62 -7.44 -11.16
CA ASN A 24 1.63 -6.80 -9.87
C ASN A 24 2.70 -5.70 -9.95
N ASP A 25 2.25 -4.48 -10.20
CA ASP A 25 3.10 -3.30 -10.39
C ASP A 25 3.97 -2.95 -9.15
N TYR A 26 3.84 -3.73 -8.06
CA TYR A 26 4.55 -3.57 -6.78
C TYR A 26 5.46 -4.74 -6.41
N GLU A 27 6.07 -5.45 -7.37
CA GLU A 27 7.21 -6.36 -7.09
C GLU A 27 8.42 -5.67 -6.36
N GLY A 28 8.30 -4.41 -5.91
CA GLY A 28 9.35 -3.67 -5.20
C GLY A 28 8.86 -2.61 -4.21
N TYR A 29 7.79 -2.86 -3.44
CA TYR A 29 7.57 -2.07 -2.23
C TYR A 29 8.62 -2.42 -1.15
N TRP A 30 8.89 -1.50 -0.23
CA TRP A 30 9.77 -1.76 0.91
C TRP A 30 9.23 -1.09 2.16
N VAL A 31 9.57 -1.65 3.32
CA VAL A 31 9.29 -1.04 4.63
C VAL A 31 10.61 -0.62 5.22
N LEU A 32 10.72 0.64 5.63
CA LEU A 32 11.94 1.13 6.25
C LEU A 32 12.07 0.53 7.65
N GLU A 33 13.29 0.11 8.02
CA GLU A 33 13.58 -0.34 9.37
C GLU A 33 13.54 0.83 10.36
N LYS A 34 13.06 0.61 11.58
CA LYS A 34 12.91 1.66 12.61
C LYS A 34 14.21 2.39 12.92
N SER A 35 15.34 1.67 12.90
CA SER A 35 16.68 2.23 13.09
C SER A 35 17.03 3.33 12.08
N ARG A 36 16.32 3.36 10.95
CA ARG A 36 16.58 4.25 9.80
C ARG A 36 15.55 5.37 9.66
N TYR A 37 14.57 5.48 10.55
CA TYR A 37 13.48 6.47 10.44
C TYR A 37 13.93 7.93 10.45
N ASN A 38 15.10 8.20 11.01
CA ASN A 38 15.70 9.54 11.05
C ASN A 38 16.78 9.74 9.97
N GLU A 39 16.95 8.79 9.03
CA GLU A 39 17.86 8.94 7.90
C GLU A 39 17.25 9.80 6.78
N GLY A 40 18.10 10.55 6.07
CA GLY A 40 17.72 11.22 4.82
C GLY A 40 16.82 12.45 4.95
N GLY A 41 16.28 12.76 6.13
CA GLY A 41 15.47 13.97 6.36
C GLY A 41 14.14 13.99 5.60
N TYR A 42 13.65 12.82 5.17
CA TYR A 42 12.38 12.69 4.45
C TYR A 42 11.24 12.36 5.41
N GLY A 43 10.07 12.96 5.18
CA GLY A 43 8.86 12.70 5.96
C GLY A 43 8.74 13.55 7.24
N PRO A 44 7.78 13.20 8.12
CA PRO A 44 7.53 13.97 9.33
C PRO A 44 8.66 13.83 10.34
N LEU A 45 9.19 14.97 10.81
CA LEU A 45 10.30 15.02 11.76
C LEU A 45 9.99 14.22 13.05
N ASN A 46 10.82 13.21 13.34
CA ASN A 46 10.77 12.38 14.55
C ASN A 46 9.37 11.78 14.82
N LEU A 47 8.69 11.30 13.77
CA LEU A 47 7.32 10.78 13.91
C LEU A 47 7.25 9.64 14.93
N TYR A 48 8.23 8.72 14.90
CA TYR A 48 8.26 7.58 15.80
C TYR A 48 8.37 7.99 17.26
N GLU A 49 9.32 8.87 17.59
CA GLU A 49 9.52 9.35 18.95
C GLU A 49 8.31 10.14 19.45
N LYS A 50 7.68 10.95 18.57
CA LYS A 50 6.44 11.66 18.90
C LYS A 50 5.29 10.70 19.17
N ALA A 51 5.13 9.67 18.35
CA ALA A 51 4.10 8.64 18.51
C ALA A 51 4.30 7.83 19.80
N GLN A 52 5.55 7.51 20.18
CA GLN A 52 5.82 6.83 21.45
C GLN A 52 5.52 7.74 22.65
N LYS A 53 5.81 9.04 22.55
CA LYS A 53 5.57 10.02 23.63
C LYS A 53 4.09 10.37 23.81
N ASP A 54 3.36 10.50 22.70
CA ASP A 54 1.90 10.68 22.69
C ASP A 54 1.25 9.52 21.93
N PRO A 55 0.93 8.41 22.63
CA PRO A 55 0.35 7.25 21.98
C PRO A 55 -1.02 7.52 21.36
N THR A 56 -1.72 8.60 21.74
CA THR A 56 -3.03 8.93 21.14
C THR A 56 -2.90 9.54 19.74
N MET A 57 -1.70 9.95 19.34
CA MET A 57 -1.42 10.52 18.04
C MET A 57 -1.74 9.54 16.91
N ILE A 58 -2.61 9.96 16.00
CA ILE A 58 -2.80 9.35 14.70
C ILE A 58 -2.11 10.25 13.68
N HIS A 59 -1.29 9.68 12.81
CA HIS A 59 -0.70 10.40 11.70
C HIS A 59 -0.74 9.54 10.45
N TYR A 60 -1.08 10.16 9.32
CA TYR A 60 -0.79 9.57 8.03
C TYR A 60 -0.42 10.64 7.03
N SER A 61 0.61 10.37 6.24
CA SER A 61 1.01 11.23 5.15
C SER A 61 1.69 10.46 4.05
N ASN A 62 1.82 11.07 2.88
CA ASN A 62 2.63 10.51 1.81
C ASN A 62 3.32 11.60 1.00
N GLY A 63 4.45 11.27 0.38
CA GLY A 63 5.22 12.21 -0.42
C GLY A 63 6.18 11.52 -1.37
N SER A 64 6.68 12.28 -2.34
CA SER A 64 7.78 11.84 -3.20
C SER A 64 9.10 11.87 -2.43
N ILE A 65 9.94 10.88 -2.69
CA ILE A 65 11.34 10.82 -2.26
C ILE A 65 12.25 10.86 -3.50
N SER A 66 13.53 10.55 -3.37
CA SER A 66 14.48 10.51 -4.49
C SER A 66 14.02 9.56 -5.61
N GLU A 67 14.47 9.84 -6.84
CA GLU A 67 14.23 8.99 -8.02
C GLU A 67 12.74 8.82 -8.40
N GLY A 68 11.87 9.72 -7.94
CA GLY A 68 10.43 9.68 -8.26
C GLY A 68 9.64 8.62 -7.48
N LYS A 69 10.30 7.86 -6.61
CA LYS A 69 9.69 6.93 -5.65
C LYS A 69 8.82 7.70 -4.65
N ARG A 70 7.92 6.98 -3.98
CA ARG A 70 7.05 7.58 -2.97
C ARG A 70 7.10 6.82 -1.66
N MET A 71 6.80 7.51 -0.57
CA MET A 71 6.75 6.94 0.77
C MET A 71 5.45 7.36 1.46
N VAL A 72 4.88 6.42 2.22
CA VAL A 72 3.75 6.60 3.13
C VAL A 72 4.27 6.50 4.55
N TYR A 73 3.85 7.41 5.42
CA TYR A 73 4.21 7.47 6.83
C TYR A 73 2.95 7.30 7.66
N VAL A 74 2.96 6.42 8.66
CA VAL A 74 1.77 6.10 9.47
C VAL A 74 2.16 6.00 10.93
N ALA A 75 1.42 6.69 11.81
CA ALA A 75 1.31 6.39 13.24
C ALA A 75 -0.14 6.00 13.53
N PHE A 76 -0.34 4.82 14.13
CA PHE A 76 -1.65 4.15 14.15
C PHE A 76 -2.58 4.61 15.28
N GLY A 77 -2.02 5.20 16.33
CA GLY A 77 -2.69 5.54 17.58
C GLY A 77 -2.76 4.38 18.58
N LYS A 78 -3.12 4.72 19.82
CA LYS A 78 -3.09 3.86 21.00
C LYS A 78 -3.97 2.62 20.88
N LYS A 79 -5.00 2.64 20.02
CA LYS A 79 -5.83 1.47 19.70
C LYS A 79 -5.00 0.27 19.22
N TYR A 80 -3.83 0.52 18.62
CA TYR A 80 -2.91 -0.50 18.13
C TYR A 80 -1.70 -0.69 19.05
N LYS A 81 -1.76 -0.19 20.29
CA LYS A 81 -0.69 -0.39 21.28
C LYS A 81 -0.33 -1.88 21.37
N ASN A 82 0.97 -2.17 21.38
CA ASN A 82 1.55 -3.51 21.42
C ASN A 82 1.16 -4.42 20.26
N ASP A 83 0.47 -3.95 19.22
CA ASP A 83 0.28 -4.73 18.00
C ASP A 83 1.58 -4.74 17.19
N LYS A 84 1.90 -5.88 16.59
CA LYS A 84 2.93 -5.96 15.55
C LYS A 84 2.23 -5.85 14.20
N ILE A 85 2.54 -4.77 13.48
CA ILE A 85 1.95 -4.46 12.18
C ILE A 85 3.02 -4.60 11.10
N THR A 86 2.75 -5.41 10.09
CA THR A 86 3.62 -5.58 8.92
C THR A 86 2.82 -5.34 7.64
N VAL A 87 3.52 -4.98 6.56
CA VAL A 87 2.90 -4.89 5.23
C VAL A 87 2.89 -6.28 4.63
N LYS A 88 1.72 -6.75 4.19
CA LYS A 88 1.55 -8.03 3.49
C LYS A 88 1.76 -7.85 2.00
N GLU A 89 1.04 -6.89 1.42
CA GLU A 89 1.10 -6.58 0.01
C GLU A 89 0.71 -5.12 -0.24
N VAL A 90 1.17 -4.62 -1.39
CA VAL A 90 0.72 -3.37 -1.98
C VAL A 90 0.23 -3.70 -3.37
N GLN A 91 -0.97 -3.25 -3.71
CA GLN A 91 -1.58 -3.50 -5.02
C GLN A 91 -2.31 -2.26 -5.52
N ASP A 92 -2.60 -2.22 -6.81
CA ASP A 92 -3.46 -1.18 -7.38
C ASP A 92 -4.85 -1.73 -7.68
N GLU A 93 -5.86 -0.93 -7.33
CA GLU A 93 -7.26 -1.12 -7.69
C GLU A 93 -7.75 0.13 -8.42
N LYS A 94 -7.85 0.06 -9.75
CA LYS A 94 -8.25 1.19 -10.61
C LYS A 94 -7.36 2.43 -10.38
N ASP A 95 -7.89 3.45 -9.71
CA ASP A 95 -7.26 4.73 -9.39
C ASP A 95 -6.75 4.81 -7.94
N THR A 96 -6.75 3.68 -7.23
CA THR A 96 -6.40 3.58 -5.81
C THR A 96 -5.24 2.60 -5.61
N SER A 97 -4.25 2.98 -4.81
CA SER A 97 -3.26 2.04 -4.28
C SER A 97 -3.75 1.51 -2.94
N VAL A 98 -3.74 0.20 -2.76
CA VAL A 98 -4.19 -0.48 -1.55
C VAL A 98 -2.99 -1.12 -0.89
N ILE A 99 -2.73 -0.73 0.35
CA ILE A 99 -1.71 -1.31 1.24
C ILE A 99 -2.44 -2.21 2.23
N VAL A 100 -2.17 -3.51 2.15
CA VAL A 100 -2.76 -4.51 3.03
C VAL A 100 -1.79 -4.78 4.18
N LEU A 101 -2.28 -4.63 5.40
CA LEU A 101 -1.51 -4.84 6.62
C LEU A 101 -1.88 -6.18 7.26
N HIS A 102 -0.85 -6.91 7.70
CA HIS A 102 -1.00 -8.03 8.62
C HIS A 102 -0.79 -7.51 10.06
N ILE A 103 -1.69 -7.85 10.97
CA ILE A 103 -1.72 -7.32 12.34
C ILE A 103 -1.75 -8.48 13.33
N GLU A 104 -0.65 -8.65 14.07
CA GLU A 104 -0.55 -9.61 15.16
C GLU A 104 -0.78 -8.90 16.49
N LYS A 105 -1.90 -9.22 17.16
CA LYS A 105 -2.30 -8.59 18.43
C LYS A 105 -1.34 -8.91 19.57
N ASP A 106 -0.94 -7.88 20.32
CA ASP A 106 -0.06 -7.99 21.50
C ASP A 106 1.29 -8.67 21.23
N LYS A 107 1.78 -8.62 19.97
CA LYS A 107 3.09 -9.18 19.56
C LYS A 107 4.17 -8.13 19.28
N GLY A 108 3.82 -6.86 19.40
CA GLY A 108 4.70 -5.71 19.26
C GLY A 108 5.20 -5.18 20.62
N GLN A 109 5.94 -4.08 20.57
CA GLN A 109 6.49 -3.40 21.74
C GLN A 109 6.24 -1.88 21.74
N ASP A 110 5.60 -1.37 20.69
CA ASP A 110 5.36 0.07 20.55
C ASP A 110 4.10 0.47 21.31
N GLU A 111 4.18 1.59 22.03
CA GLU A 111 3.01 2.22 22.64
C GLU A 111 2.04 2.73 21.56
N ASN A 112 2.59 3.10 20.40
CA ASN A 112 1.87 3.45 19.19
C ASN A 112 2.71 2.98 17.99
N PRO A 113 2.32 1.89 17.30
CA PRO A 113 3.05 1.42 16.14
C PRO A 113 3.22 2.51 15.07
N VAL A 114 4.33 2.43 14.34
CA VAL A 114 4.64 3.35 13.23
C VAL A 114 5.19 2.55 12.06
N LEU A 115 4.79 2.91 10.83
CA LEU A 115 5.29 2.31 9.59
C LEU A 115 5.65 3.36 8.54
N TYR A 116 6.77 3.14 7.88
CA TYR A 116 7.26 3.93 6.75
C TYR A 116 7.34 2.99 5.54
N ILE A 117 6.45 3.18 4.58
CA ILE A 117 6.20 2.24 3.48
C ILE A 117 6.58 2.93 2.18
N GLY A 118 7.67 2.49 1.57
CA GLY A 118 8.11 2.97 0.27
C GLY A 118 7.55 2.14 -0.87
N ALA A 119 7.26 2.80 -1.98
CA ALA A 119 6.83 2.14 -3.21
C ALA A 119 7.36 2.88 -4.46
N PRO A 120 7.52 2.17 -5.60
CA PRO A 120 7.96 2.79 -6.85
C PRO A 120 7.00 3.87 -7.34
N LYS A 121 5.69 3.68 -7.11
CA LYS A 121 4.62 4.61 -7.44
C LYS A 121 3.49 4.49 -6.43
N LEU A 122 2.63 5.49 -6.35
CA LEU A 122 1.34 5.43 -5.65
C LEU A 122 0.32 6.18 -6.50
N ARG A 123 -0.92 5.69 -6.53
CA ARG A 123 -2.03 6.34 -7.23
C ARG A 123 -2.52 7.57 -6.46
N ASN A 124 -3.52 8.26 -7.02
CA ASN A 124 -4.06 9.49 -6.45
C ASN A 124 -4.80 9.26 -5.13
N THR A 125 -5.39 8.08 -4.96
CA THR A 125 -5.99 7.64 -3.70
C THR A 125 -5.15 6.50 -3.14
N ILE A 126 -4.89 6.53 -1.84
CA ILE A 126 -4.16 5.48 -1.13
C ILE A 126 -5.05 4.99 0.01
N LYS A 127 -5.28 3.68 0.08
CA LYS A 127 -6.02 3.03 1.15
C LYS A 127 -5.12 2.10 1.92
N ILE A 128 -5.26 2.11 3.23
CA ILE A 128 -4.59 1.19 4.14
C ILE A 128 -5.67 0.36 4.82
N VAL A 129 -5.60 -0.95 4.62
CA VAL A 129 -6.61 -1.91 5.09
C VAL A 129 -5.95 -3.05 5.87
N ASP A 130 -6.71 -3.74 6.71
CA ASP A 130 -6.28 -5.03 7.23
C ASP A 130 -6.58 -6.17 6.23
N GLU A 131 -6.22 -7.40 6.59
CA GLU A 131 -6.42 -8.58 5.74
C GLU A 131 -7.89 -8.93 5.48
N ASP A 132 -8.81 -8.44 6.31
CA ASP A 132 -10.26 -8.59 6.13
C ASP A 132 -10.83 -7.48 5.19
N GLY A 133 -9.97 -6.59 4.70
CA GLY A 133 -10.36 -5.46 3.85
C GLY A 133 -10.99 -4.30 4.64
N LYS A 134 -10.93 -4.31 5.97
CA LYS A 134 -11.44 -3.21 6.79
C LYS A 134 -10.51 -2.02 6.69
N LYS A 135 -11.09 -0.88 6.33
CA LYS A 135 -10.38 0.39 6.21
C LYS A 135 -9.81 0.83 7.56
N ILE A 136 -8.49 1.09 7.56
CA ILE A 136 -7.77 1.71 8.67
C ILE A 136 -7.58 3.20 8.36
N PHE A 137 -6.95 3.50 7.22
CA PHE A 137 -6.75 4.87 6.73
C PHE A 137 -7.05 4.98 5.25
N GLU A 138 -7.37 6.19 4.82
CA GLU A 138 -7.50 6.55 3.41
C GLU A 138 -7.00 7.98 3.26
N MET A 139 -6.18 8.20 2.25
CA MET A 139 -5.56 9.50 2.01
C MET A 139 -5.45 9.79 0.52
N LYS A 140 -5.40 11.07 0.18
CA LYS A 140 -5.04 11.54 -1.16
C LYS A 140 -3.53 11.66 -1.31
N LYS A 141 -3.08 11.62 -2.56
CA LYS A 141 -1.68 11.88 -2.89
C LYS A 141 -1.24 13.25 -2.34
N ASP A 142 -0.07 13.27 -1.73
CA ASP A 142 0.54 14.45 -1.09
C ASP A 142 -0.26 15.00 0.11
N GLU A 143 -1.25 14.26 0.61
CA GLU A 143 -1.97 14.59 1.83
C GLU A 143 -1.14 14.28 3.09
N SER A 144 -1.34 15.10 4.12
CA SER A 144 -0.75 14.92 5.44
C SER A 144 -1.77 15.29 6.51
N VAL A 145 -2.07 14.34 7.39
CA VAL A 145 -3.04 14.51 8.47
C VAL A 145 -2.42 14.04 9.78
N THR A 146 -2.60 14.86 10.82
CA THR A 146 -2.31 14.51 12.21
C THR A 146 -3.56 14.79 13.04
N SER A 147 -3.96 13.82 13.86
CA SER A 147 -5.07 13.94 14.79
C SER A 147 -4.80 13.18 16.08
N GLN A 148 -5.75 13.20 17.00
CA GLN A 148 -5.71 12.45 18.26
C GLN A 148 -6.91 11.50 18.32
N GLN A 149 -6.69 10.34 18.95
CA GLN A 149 -7.67 9.26 19.08
C GLN A 149 -8.53 9.39 20.34
#